data_AF-A0AAN8WZY5-F1
#
_entry.id   AF-A0AAN8WZY5-F1
#
_cell.length_a   1.000
_cell.length_b   1.000
_cell.length_c   1.000
_cell.angle_alpha   90.00
_cell.angle_beta   90.00
_cell.angle_gamma   90.00
#
_symmetry.space_group_name_H-M   'P 1'
#
loop_
_entity.id
_entity.type
_entity.pdbx_description
1 polymer ?
#
loop_
_entity_poly.entity_id
_entity_poly.type
_entity_poly.pdbx_seq_one_letter_code
_entity_poly.pdbx_strand_id
1 'polypeptide(L)'
;MAPIAKTEVAVKERSNSIVFNESKGELFKLNDGFKSLHKKLKTQWKVISHRDDLTKETVSQAGVMVLACPRQKFTEGQFSILRRYVDEGGSLFVLAEEGGEKKANTNINFLLEEYGISVNN
;
A
#
# COMPACT_ATOMS: atom_id res chain seq x y z
N MET A 1 30.77 -24.79 -20.03
CA MET A 1 30.40 -23.85 -18.95
C MET A 1 29.41 -22.86 -19.53
N ALA A 2 28.13 -22.97 -19.17
CA ALA A 2 27.13 -21.99 -19.56
C ALA A 2 27.36 -20.69 -18.75
N PRO A 3 27.25 -19.51 -19.37
CA PRO A 3 27.38 -18.25 -18.65
C PRO A 3 26.20 -18.11 -17.68
N ILE A 4 26.52 -17.98 -16.40
CA ILE A 4 25.55 -17.69 -15.34
C ILE A 4 25.10 -16.25 -15.57
N ALA A 5 23.87 -16.08 -16.05
CA ALA A 5 23.26 -14.77 -16.17
C ALA A 5 23.22 -14.13 -14.78
N LYS A 6 24.03 -13.08 -14.59
CA LYS A 6 23.89 -12.19 -13.45
C LYS A 6 22.54 -11.48 -13.63
N THR A 7 21.55 -11.85 -12.84
CA THR A 7 20.32 -11.07 -12.71
C THR A 7 20.71 -9.75 -12.08
N GLU A 8 21.03 -8.76 -12.90
CA GLU A 8 21.13 -7.37 -12.48
C GLU A 8 19.73 -6.97 -11.98
N VAL A 9 19.58 -6.86 -10.67
CA VAL A 9 18.39 -6.26 -10.06
C VAL A 9 18.43 -4.80 -10.45
N ALA A 10 17.64 -4.43 -11.47
CA ALA A 10 17.47 -3.04 -11.86
C ALA A 10 16.95 -2.26 -10.66
N VAL A 11 17.79 -1.38 -10.10
CA VAL A 11 17.39 -0.49 -9.01
C VAL A 11 16.45 0.54 -9.59
N LYS A 12 15.14 0.28 -9.48
CA LYS A 12 14.11 1.24 -9.87
C LYS A 12 14.25 2.47 -8.98
N GLU A 13 14.51 3.63 -9.59
CA GLU A 13 14.47 4.94 -8.93
C GLU A 13 13.18 5.05 -8.12
N ARG A 14 13.31 5.19 -6.79
CA ARG A 14 12.14 5.26 -5.91
C ARG A 14 11.35 6.51 -6.26
N SER A 15 10.08 6.32 -6.63
CA SER A 15 9.19 7.44 -6.92
C SER A 15 9.07 8.32 -5.68
N ASN A 16 9.24 9.65 -5.82
CA ASN A 16 9.24 10.59 -4.70
C ASN A 16 7.80 10.96 -4.24
N SER A 17 6.93 9.96 -4.22
CA SER A 17 5.48 10.09 -4.03
C SER A 17 4.98 9.13 -2.96
N ILE A 18 4.00 9.61 -2.19
CA ILE A 18 3.29 8.81 -1.19
C ILE A 18 1.82 8.82 -1.60
N VAL A 19 1.28 7.63 -1.86
CA VAL A 19 -0.11 7.46 -2.28
C VAL A 19 -0.90 6.92 -1.11
N PHE A 20 -1.94 7.64 -0.71
CA PHE A 20 -2.93 7.20 0.28
C PHE A 20 -4.10 6.59 -0.45
N ASN A 21 -4.38 5.31 -0.19
CA ASN A 21 -5.57 4.66 -0.71
C ASN A 21 -6.81 5.17 0.02
N GLU A 22 -7.84 5.54 -0.74
CA GLU A 22 -9.17 5.91 -0.26
C GLU A 22 -10.26 5.10 -0.97
N SER A 23 -9.89 4.04 -1.72
CA SER A 23 -10.79 3.21 -2.52
C SER A 23 -11.54 2.14 -1.73
N LYS A 24 -11.13 1.84 -0.49
CA LYS A 24 -11.71 0.78 0.35
C LYS A 24 -12.42 1.34 1.58
N GLY A 25 -12.85 2.60 1.52
CA GLY A 25 -13.57 3.25 2.62
C GLY A 25 -12.71 3.43 3.87
N GLU A 26 -11.43 3.73 3.68
CA GLU A 26 -10.44 3.95 4.72
C GLU A 26 -10.95 4.91 5.79
N LEU A 27 -10.73 4.54 7.05
CA LEU A 27 -11.14 5.35 8.22
C LEU A 27 -10.41 6.69 8.24
N PHE A 28 -9.11 6.67 7.95
CA PHE A 28 -8.28 7.87 7.96
C PHE A 28 -7.95 8.29 6.52
N LYS A 29 -8.21 9.56 6.22
CA LYS A 29 -8.00 10.19 4.92
C LYS A 29 -7.03 11.35 5.06
N LEU A 30 -6.45 11.80 3.94
CA LEU A 30 -5.55 12.97 3.98
C LEU A 30 -6.22 14.24 4.52
N ASN A 31 -7.51 14.37 4.25
CA ASN A 31 -8.32 15.50 4.70
C ASN A 31 -9.02 15.25 6.04
N ASP A 32 -8.95 14.03 6.58
CA ASP A 32 -9.65 13.62 7.80
C ASP A 32 -8.82 12.60 8.61
N GLY A 33 -8.28 13.02 9.75
CA GLY A 33 -7.35 12.22 10.56
C GLY A 33 -5.86 12.45 10.26
N PHE A 34 -5.47 12.69 9.00
CA PHE A 34 -4.05 12.89 8.63
C PHE A 34 -3.63 14.31 8.27
N LYS A 35 -4.40 15.35 8.60
CA LYS A 35 -4.06 16.76 8.23
C LYS A 35 -2.64 17.17 8.63
N SER A 36 -2.24 16.87 9.86
CA SER A 36 -0.89 17.22 10.37
C SER A 36 0.20 16.40 9.70
N LEU A 37 -0.04 15.11 9.46
CA LEU A 37 0.90 14.23 8.75
C LEU A 37 1.07 14.70 7.31
N HIS A 38 -0.04 15.00 6.62
CA HIS A 38 -0.09 15.51 5.27
C HIS A 38 0.70 16.82 5.12
N LYS A 39 0.54 17.76 6.07
CA LYS A 39 1.30 19.03 6.09
C LYS A 39 2.81 18.79 6.21
N LYS A 40 3.24 17.81 7.01
CA LYS A 40 4.66 17.46 7.16
C LYS A 40 5.20 16.77 5.91
N LEU A 41 4.49 15.76 5.39
CA LEU A 41 4.95 14.97 4.24
C LEU A 41 5.05 15.80 2.96
N LYS A 42 4.11 16.73 2.72
CA LYS A 42 4.11 17.59 1.53
C LYS A 42 5.31 18.53 1.42
N THR A 43 6.09 18.71 2.48
CA THR A 43 7.31 19.53 2.43
C THR A 43 8.42 18.89 1.61
N GLN A 44 8.44 17.55 1.52
CA GLN A 44 9.51 16.78 0.88
C GLN A 44 9.00 15.79 -0.18
N TRP A 45 7.74 15.37 -0.09
CA TRP A 45 7.16 14.29 -0.90
C TRP A 45 5.90 14.76 -1.63
N LYS A 46 5.66 14.21 -2.82
CA LYS A 46 4.38 14.38 -3.51
C LYS A 46 3.34 13.46 -2.87
N VAL A 47 2.42 14.04 -2.10
CA VAL A 47 1.34 13.28 -1.45
C VAL A 47 0.08 13.27 -2.31
N ILE A 48 -0.43 12.09 -2.63
CA ILE A 48 -1.58 11.87 -3.52
C ILE A 48 -2.64 11.05 -2.77
N SER A 49 -3.90 11.39 -2.93
CA SER A 49 -5.05 10.58 -2.52
C SER A 49 -5.58 9.83 -3.75
N HIS A 50 -5.72 8.52 -3.65
CA HIS A 50 -6.25 7.66 -4.72
C HIS A 50 -7.61 7.08 -4.32
N ARG A 51 -8.67 7.48 -5.03
CA ARG A 51 -10.06 7.09 -4.71
C ARG A 51 -10.63 6.03 -5.64
N ASP A 52 -10.05 5.89 -6.82
CA ASP A 52 -10.49 4.91 -7.80
C ASP A 52 -9.93 3.52 -7.45
N ASP A 53 -10.33 2.49 -8.19
CA ASP A 53 -9.81 1.15 -7.98
C ASP A 53 -8.28 1.08 -8.12
N LEU A 54 -7.65 0.18 -7.36
CA LEU A 54 -6.22 -0.08 -7.51
C LEU A 54 -5.93 -0.67 -8.89
N THR A 55 -5.10 0.04 -9.65
CA THR A 55 -4.52 -0.45 -10.90
C THR A 55 -3.00 -0.54 -10.78
N LYS A 56 -2.36 -1.23 -11.73
CA LYS A 56 -0.89 -1.38 -11.77
C LYS A 56 -0.21 -0.03 -11.95
N GLU A 57 -0.83 0.84 -12.75
CA GLU A 57 -0.34 2.17 -13.06
C GLU A 57 -0.30 3.02 -11.79
N THR A 58 -1.36 2.99 -10.97
CA THR A 58 -1.43 3.72 -9.70
C THR A 58 -0.33 3.29 -8.74
N VAL A 59 -0.17 1.99 -8.51
CA VAL A 59 0.85 1.50 -7.56
C VAL A 59 2.27 1.73 -8.09
N SER A 60 2.49 1.64 -9.40
CA SER A 60 3.80 1.85 -10.01
C SER A 60 4.34 3.26 -9.83
N GLN A 61 3.45 4.24 -9.68
CA GLN A 61 3.79 5.64 -9.46
C GLN A 61 4.06 5.96 -7.98
N ALA A 62 3.78 5.05 -7.06
CA ALA A 62 3.89 5.26 -5.62
C ALA A 62 5.27 4.79 -5.10
N GLY A 63 6.03 5.67 -4.46
CA GLY A 63 7.19 5.25 -3.67
C GLY A 63 6.78 4.49 -2.42
N VAL A 64 5.70 4.97 -1.79
CA VAL A 64 5.03 4.31 -0.67
C VAL A 64 3.52 4.31 -0.92
N MET A 65 2.90 3.13 -0.80
CA MET A 65 1.45 2.96 -0.81
C MET A 65 0.95 2.83 0.64
N VAL A 66 -0.02 3.65 1.03
CA VAL A 66 -0.57 3.68 2.39
C VAL A 66 -2.00 3.14 2.39
N LEU A 67 -2.25 2.08 3.17
CA LEU A 67 -3.56 1.51 3.43
C LEU A 67 -3.99 1.86 4.85
N ALA A 68 -4.81 2.90 4.98
CA ALA A 68 -5.13 3.51 6.26
C ALA A 68 -6.43 2.97 6.88
N CYS A 69 -6.36 1.79 7.49
CA CYS A 69 -7.52 1.08 8.06
C CYS A 69 -8.62 0.86 7.01
N PRO A 70 -8.38 0.00 5.99
CA PRO A 70 -9.38 -0.29 4.96
C PRO A 70 -10.63 -0.94 5.60
N ARG A 71 -11.82 -0.53 5.17
CA ARG A 71 -13.11 -1.00 5.72
C ARG A 71 -13.95 -1.82 4.75
N GLN A 72 -13.30 -2.25 3.67
CA GLN A 72 -13.88 -3.09 2.64
C GLN A 72 -12.90 -4.19 2.28
N LYS A 73 -13.43 -5.26 1.70
CA LYS A 73 -12.63 -6.38 1.23
C LYS A 73 -11.92 -6.03 -0.08
N PHE A 74 -10.70 -6.51 -0.20
CA PHE A 74 -9.93 -6.54 -1.43
C PHE A 74 -10.26 -7.79 -2.23
N THR A 75 -10.21 -7.65 -3.55
CA THR A 75 -10.31 -8.79 -4.47
C THR A 75 -8.94 -9.42 -4.67
N GLU A 76 -8.92 -10.67 -5.16
CA GLU A 76 -7.66 -11.36 -5.49
C GLU A 76 -6.82 -10.60 -6.53
N GLY A 77 -7.47 -9.93 -7.48
CA GLY A 77 -6.79 -9.06 -8.45
C GLY A 77 -6.07 -7.88 -7.78
N GLN A 78 -6.68 -7.29 -6.75
CA GLN A 78 -6.08 -6.18 -6.00
C GLN A 78 -4.89 -6.65 -5.15
N PHE A 79 -5.00 -7.82 -4.51
CA PHE A 79 -3.86 -8.42 -3.81
C PHE A 79 -2.73 -8.78 -4.76
N SER A 80 -3.03 -9.33 -5.94
CA SER A 80 -2.02 -9.61 -6.97
C SER A 80 -1.25 -8.34 -7.38
N ILE A 81 -1.94 -7.20 -7.52
CA ILE A 81 -1.31 -5.91 -7.82
C ILE A 81 -0.41 -5.46 -6.67
N LEU A 82 -0.87 -5.56 -5.42
CA LEU A 82 -0.10 -5.16 -4.23
C LEU A 82 1.14 -6.04 -4.01
N ARG A 83 1.00 -7.36 -4.17
CA ARG A 83 2.13 -8.31 -4.07
C ARG A 83 3.22 -7.97 -5.08
N ARG A 84 2.81 -7.86 -6.35
CA ARG A 84 3.73 -7.48 -7.43
C ARG A 84 4.39 -6.12 -7.17
N TYR A 85 3.65 -5.15 -6.64
CA TYR A 85 4.21 -3.84 -6.27
C TYR A 85 5.32 -3.96 -5.23
N VAL A 86 5.12 -4.77 -4.19
CA VAL A 86 6.13 -5.01 -3.15
C VAL A 86 7.32 -5.78 -3.74
N ASP A 87 7.09 -6.80 -4.56
CA ASP A 87 8.14 -7.59 -5.23
C ASP A 87 9.00 -6.73 -6.18
N GLU A 88 8.40 -5.72 -6.81
CA GLU A 88 9.10 -4.73 -7.66
C GLU A 88 9.82 -3.63 -6.84
N GLY A 89 9.90 -3.77 -5.52
CA GLY A 89 10.62 -2.85 -4.62
C GLY A 89 9.79 -1.69 -4.07
N GLY A 90 8.48 -1.70 -4.31
CA GLY A 90 7.53 -0.79 -3.70
C GLY A 90 7.42 -0.99 -2.19
N SER A 91 7.01 0.06 -1.47
CA SER A 91 6.84 0.01 -0.02
C SER A 91 5.36 0.12 0.35
N LEU A 92 4.86 -0.85 1.12
CA LEU A 92 3.48 -0.86 1.60
C LEU A 92 3.45 -0.49 3.09
N PHE A 93 2.63 0.50 3.45
CA PHE A 93 2.39 0.89 4.83
C PHE A 93 0.93 0.62 5.18
N VAL A 94 0.69 -0.36 6.06
CA VAL A 94 -0.64 -0.80 6.46
C VAL A 94 -0.91 -0.38 7.90
N LEU A 95 -2.03 0.30 8.10
CA LEU A 95 -2.56 0.66 9.42
C LEU A 95 -3.85 -0.10 9.65
N ALA A 96 -4.08 -0.53 10.89
CA ALA A 96 -5.29 -1.21 11.32
C ALA A 96 -5.90 -0.53 12.55
N GLU A 97 -7.20 -0.74 12.74
CA GLU A 97 -7.95 -0.31 13.91
C GLU A 97 -7.92 -1.40 15.00
N GLU A 98 -8.20 -1.03 16.25
CA GLU A 98 -8.61 -2.00 17.27
C GLU A 98 -9.75 -2.91 16.78
N GLY A 99 -9.82 -4.15 17.26
CA GLY A 99 -10.79 -5.12 16.76
C GLY A 99 -10.40 -5.79 15.42
N GLY A 100 -9.26 -5.38 14.85
CA GLY A 100 -8.64 -6.01 13.69
C GLY A 100 -9.48 -6.00 12.43
N GLU A 101 -9.25 -7.00 11.58
CA GLU A 101 -9.98 -7.13 10.32
C GLU A 101 -11.46 -7.47 10.53
N LYS A 102 -11.82 -8.16 11.64
CA LYS A 102 -13.21 -8.49 11.97
C LYS A 102 -14.05 -7.24 12.21
N LYS A 103 -13.56 -6.30 13.02
CA LYS A 103 -14.27 -5.03 13.28
C LYS A 103 -14.28 -4.15 12.03
N ALA A 104 -13.17 -4.10 11.30
CA ALA A 104 -13.06 -3.30 10.08
C ALA A 104 -13.81 -3.89 8.87
N ASN A 105 -14.29 -5.13 8.94
CA ASN A 105 -14.92 -5.85 7.82
C ASN A 105 -14.04 -5.86 6.55
N THR A 106 -12.74 -6.04 6.73
CA THR A 106 -11.76 -6.20 5.65
C THR A 106 -11.20 -7.62 5.65
N ASN A 107 -10.31 -7.90 4.72
CA ASN A 107 -9.62 -9.19 4.56
C ASN A 107 -8.12 -8.97 4.37
N ILE A 108 -7.57 -7.93 5.00
CA ILE A 108 -6.18 -7.52 4.79
C ILE A 108 -5.16 -8.56 5.27
N ASN A 109 -5.53 -9.42 6.24
CA ASN A 109 -4.64 -10.48 6.70
C ASN A 109 -4.29 -11.49 5.60
N PHE A 110 -5.16 -11.68 4.60
CA PHE A 110 -4.83 -12.52 3.44
C PHE A 110 -3.53 -12.08 2.74
N LEU A 111 -3.26 -10.76 2.69
CA LEU A 111 -2.01 -10.24 2.16
C LEU A 111 -0.89 -10.30 3.20
N LEU A 112 -1.16 -9.87 4.44
CA LEU A 112 -0.12 -9.70 5.46
C LEU A 112 0.48 -11.04 5.91
N GLU A 113 -0.32 -12.10 5.97
CA GLU A 113 0.11 -13.43 6.42
C GLU A 113 1.16 -14.03 5.49
N GLU A 114 1.13 -13.69 4.19
CA GLU A 114 2.17 -14.07 3.22
C GLU A 114 3.55 -13.51 3.59
N TYR A 115 3.59 -12.39 4.31
CA TYR A 115 4.79 -11.75 4.82
C TYR A 115 5.05 -12.05 6.30
N GLY A 116 4.34 -13.03 6.89
CA GLY A 116 4.49 -13.43 8.29
C GLY A 116 3.93 -12.42 9.29
N ILE A 117 3.04 -11.52 8.85
CA ILE A 117 2.41 -10.49 9.69
C ILE A 117 0.90 -10.77 9.76
N SER A 118 0.28 -10.54 10.91
CA SER A 118 -1.18 -10.58 11.01
C SER A 118 -1.68 -9.53 11.99
N VAL A 119 -2.87 -9.00 11.71
CA VAL A 119 -3.60 -8.09 12.60
C VAL A 119 -4.54 -8.91 13.48
N ASN A 120 -4.33 -8.83 14.79
CA ASN A 120 -5.18 -9.47 15.78
C ASN A 120 -6.56 -8.83 15.84
N ASN A 121 -7.55 -9.61 16.30
CA ASN A 121 -8.92 -9.16 16.54
C ASN A 121 -9.12 -8.76 17.99
#